data_AF-U7QLD9-F1
#
_entry.id   AF-U7QLD9-F1
#
_cell.length_a   1.000
_cell.length_b   1.000
_cell.length_c   1.000
_cell.angle_alpha   90.00
_cell.angle_beta   90.00
_cell.angle_gamma   90.00
#
_symmetry.space_group_name_H-M   'P 1'
#
loop_
_entity.id
_entity.type
_entity.pdbx_description
1 polymer ?
#
loop_
_entity_poly.entity_id
_entity_poly.type
_entity_poly.pdbx_seq_one_letter_code
_entity_poly.pdbx_strand_id
1 'polypeptide(L)'
;MKILKKVGADHVVFPEREMGCELARLLTKPRILDQFELDSKYSIVEMVVPKEFDGKTIAELELRSKYGLTLLVIRDDKDKLEINPLPNRRLKKETVIVVLGSNDDINRLINKT
;
A
#
# COMPACT_ATOMS: atom_id res chain seq x y z
N MET A 1 -25.27 -6.01 -15.60
CA MET A 1 -24.21 -6.24 -16.62
C MET A 1 -24.74 -6.68 -17.99
N LYS A 2 -25.75 -7.56 -18.07
CA LYS A 2 -26.15 -8.21 -19.33
C LYS A 2 -26.74 -7.28 -20.41
N ILE A 3 -27.30 -6.11 -20.08
CA ILE A 3 -27.98 -5.27 -21.08
C ILE A 3 -27.00 -4.29 -21.74
N LEU A 4 -26.26 -3.51 -20.95
CA LEU A 4 -25.31 -2.48 -21.47
C LEU A 4 -24.19 -3.09 -22.34
N LYS A 5 -23.62 -4.23 -21.95
CA LYS A 5 -22.65 -4.94 -22.81
C LYS A 5 -23.28 -5.53 -24.09
N LYS A 6 -24.57 -5.90 -24.06
CA LYS A 6 -25.27 -6.44 -25.23
C LYS A 6 -25.64 -5.37 -26.25
N VAL A 7 -25.74 -4.10 -25.84
CA VAL A 7 -26.00 -2.96 -26.75
C VAL A 7 -24.70 -2.32 -27.27
N GLY A 8 -23.55 -2.97 -27.08
CA GLY A 8 -22.28 -2.56 -27.68
C GLY A 8 -21.49 -1.53 -26.88
N ALA A 9 -21.75 -1.34 -25.58
CA ALA A 9 -20.91 -0.46 -24.77
C ALA A 9 -19.48 -1.03 -24.62
N ASP A 10 -18.47 -0.25 -25.03
CA ASP A 10 -17.05 -0.62 -24.96
C ASP A 10 -16.54 -0.72 -23.52
N HIS A 11 -17.02 0.17 -22.64
CA HIS A 11 -16.65 0.21 -21.24
C HIS A 11 -17.86 0.53 -20.36
N VAL A 12 -18.02 -0.20 -19.26
CA VAL A 12 -19.13 -0.02 -18.31
C VAL A 12 -18.54 0.08 -16.92
N VAL A 13 -18.69 1.24 -16.29
CA VAL A 13 -18.19 1.56 -14.94
C VAL A 13 -19.31 1.53 -13.91
N PHE A 14 -18.98 1.29 -12.64
CA PHE A 14 -19.92 1.37 -11.52
C PHE A 14 -19.30 2.14 -10.36
N PRO A 15 -19.26 3.48 -10.44
CA PRO A 15 -18.53 4.32 -9.49
C PRO A 15 -18.95 4.07 -8.04
N GLU A 16 -20.24 3.96 -7.76
CA GLU A 16 -20.75 3.81 -6.40
C GLU A 16 -20.38 2.46 -5.79
N ARG A 17 -20.38 1.40 -6.61
CA ARG A 17 -19.98 0.06 -6.14
C ARG A 17 -18.47 0.00 -5.93
N GLU A 18 -17.70 0.57 -6.85
CA GLU A 18 -16.24 0.62 -6.76
C GLU A 18 -15.80 1.42 -5.53
N MET A 19 -16.32 2.64 -5.36
CA MET A 19 -16.06 3.48 -4.19
C MET A 19 -16.55 2.83 -2.89
N GLY A 20 -17.68 2.12 -2.91
CA GLY A 20 -18.18 1.39 -1.75
C GLY A 20 -17.23 0.28 -1.29
N CYS A 21 -16.68 -0.49 -2.24
CA CYS A 21 -15.67 -1.51 -1.94
C CYS A 21 -14.36 -0.90 -1.44
N GLU A 22 -13.93 0.22 -2.02
CA GLU A 22 -12.72 0.95 -1.60
C GLU A 22 -12.86 1.48 -0.17
N LEU A 23 -13.96 2.15 0.14
CA LEU A 23 -14.25 2.65 1.49
C LEU A 23 -14.27 1.51 2.52
N ALA A 24 -14.90 0.38 2.21
CA ALA A 24 -14.92 -0.77 3.11
C ALA A 24 -13.50 -1.30 3.42
N ARG A 25 -12.60 -1.30 2.43
CA ARG A 25 -11.19 -1.71 2.62
C ARG A 25 -10.44 -0.73 3.52
N LEU A 26 -10.59 0.57 3.29
CA LEU A 26 -9.97 1.60 4.13
C LEU A 26 -10.47 1.52 5.59
N LEU A 27 -11.77 1.35 5.80
CA LEU A 27 -12.37 1.24 7.13
C LEU A 27 -11.94 -0.02 7.89
N THR A 28 -11.66 -1.12 7.18
CA THR A 28 -11.22 -2.38 7.81
C THR A 28 -9.72 -2.46 8.04
N LYS A 29 -8.92 -1.59 7.40
CA LYS A 29 -7.46 -1.58 7.48
C LYS A 29 -6.93 -0.18 7.83
N PRO A 30 -6.98 0.23 9.11
CA PRO A 30 -6.72 1.61 9.55
C PRO A 30 -5.29 2.13 9.30
N ARG A 31 -4.35 1.26 8.91
CA ARG A 31 -2.96 1.65 8.58
C ARG A 31 -2.71 1.85 7.08
N ILE A 32 -3.63 1.41 6.21
CA ILE A 32 -3.55 1.66 4.76
C ILE A 32 -4.19 3.02 4.48
N LEU A 33 -3.44 3.88 3.80
CA LEU A 33 -3.93 5.17 3.32
C LEU A 33 -4.45 5.07 1.89
N ASP A 34 -3.78 4.29 1.06
CA ASP A 34 -4.16 4.03 -0.33
C ASP A 34 -3.61 2.67 -0.79
N GLN A 35 -4.30 2.03 -1.73
CA GLN A 35 -3.91 0.73 -2.29
C GLN A 35 -4.21 0.67 -3.79
N PHE A 36 -3.15 0.51 -4.58
CA PHE A 36 -3.23 0.20 -6.00
C PHE A 36 -3.04 -1.30 -6.24
N GLU A 37 -4.09 -1.98 -6.70
CA GLU A 37 -4.01 -3.39 -7.08
C GLU A 37 -3.30 -3.54 -8.44
N LEU A 38 -2.22 -4.32 -8.47
CA LEU A 38 -1.54 -4.68 -9.71
C LEU A 38 -2.21 -5.89 -10.37
N ASP A 39 -2.49 -6.92 -9.55
CA ASP A 39 -3.23 -8.10 -9.95
C ASP A 39 -3.91 -8.75 -8.73
N SER A 40 -4.44 -9.98 -8.92
CA SER A 40 -5.10 -10.74 -7.84
C SER A 40 -4.20 -11.07 -6.64
N LYS A 41 -2.87 -10.99 -6.78
CA LYS A 41 -1.87 -11.42 -5.78
C LYS A 41 -1.03 -10.27 -5.24
N TYR A 42 -0.80 -9.22 -6.02
CA TYR A 42 0.13 -8.15 -5.71
C TYR A 42 -0.53 -6.78 -5.69
N SER A 43 -0.06 -5.93 -4.79
CA SER A 43 -0.50 -4.53 -4.71
C SER A 43 0.62 -3.60 -4.26
N ILE A 44 0.46 -2.33 -4.61
CA ILE A 44 1.23 -1.21 -4.08
C ILE A 44 0.37 -0.55 -3.01
N VAL A 45 0.92 -0.35 -1.82
CA VAL A 45 0.19 0.18 -0.67
C VAL A 45 0.94 1.37 -0.08
N GLU A 46 0.21 2.47 0.09
CA GLU A 46 0.62 3.61 0.90
C GLU A 46 0.16 3.36 2.34
N MET A 47 1.10 3.40 3.30
CA MET A 47 0.79 3.16 4.71
C MET A 47 1.69 3.97 5.65
N VAL A 48 1.18 4.23 6.85
CA VAL A 48 1.99 4.84 7.92
C VAL A 48 3.06 3.85 8.37
N VAL A 49 4.28 4.33 8.60
CA VAL A 49 5.41 3.53 9.08
C VAL A 49 4.99 2.76 10.35
N PRO A 50 5.09 1.41 10.35
CA PRO A 50 4.86 0.60 11.53
C PRO A 50 5.74 1.03 12.71
N LYS A 51 5.20 0.98 13.93
CA LYS A 51 5.96 1.36 15.15
C LYS A 51 7.26 0.55 15.29
N GLU A 52 7.24 -0.72 14.88
CA GLU A 52 8.40 -1.61 14.89
C GLU A 52 9.54 -1.23 13.95
N PHE A 53 9.28 -0.32 12.99
CA PHE A 53 10.24 0.17 12.02
C PHE A 53 10.88 1.50 12.43
N ASP A 54 10.34 2.17 13.47
CA ASP A 54 10.84 3.45 13.94
C ASP A 54 12.31 3.38 14.36
N GLY A 55 13.12 4.33 13.88
CA GLY A 55 14.55 4.44 14.17
C GLY A 55 15.45 3.45 13.41
N LYS A 56 14.89 2.47 12.70
CA LYS A 56 15.64 1.50 11.89
C LYS A 56 15.84 2.01 10.47
N THR A 57 16.96 1.65 9.88
CA THR A 57 17.26 1.86 8.47
C THR A 57 16.61 0.78 7.61
N ILE A 58 16.40 1.08 6.33
CA ILE A 58 15.86 0.11 5.37
C ILE A 58 16.74 -1.16 5.31
N ALA A 59 18.07 -1.00 5.40
CA ALA A 59 19.02 -2.11 5.46
C ALA A 59 18.82 -3.00 6.69
N GLU A 60 18.65 -2.42 7.89
CA GLU A 60 18.42 -3.18 9.13
C GLU A 60 17.08 -3.93 9.13
N LEU A 61 16.08 -3.38 8.45
CA LEU A 61 14.75 -3.98 8.35
C LEU A 61 14.70 -5.19 7.43
N GLU A 62 15.59 -5.25 6.43
CA GLU A 62 15.64 -6.33 5.45
C GLU A 62 14.25 -6.63 4.84
N LEU A 63 13.53 -5.57 4.44
CA LEU A 63 12.10 -5.62 4.06
C LEU A 63 11.77 -6.74 3.06
N ARG A 64 12.65 -6.94 2.07
CA ARG A 64 12.45 -7.93 1.02
C ARG A 64 12.57 -9.37 1.53
N SER A 65 13.56 -9.68 2.37
CA SER A 65 13.79 -11.05 2.86
C SER A 65 12.89 -11.40 4.04
N LYS A 66 12.65 -10.46 4.97
CA LYS A 66 11.84 -10.70 6.18
C LYS A 66 10.34 -10.54 5.95
N TYR A 67 9.95 -9.59 5.11
CA TYR A 67 8.54 -9.24 4.93
C TYR A 67 8.02 -9.52 3.53
N GLY A 68 8.87 -9.81 2.53
CA GLY A 68 8.44 -9.96 1.14
C GLY A 68 8.08 -8.63 0.48
N LEU A 69 8.49 -7.50 1.06
CA LEU A 69 8.10 -6.15 0.63
C LEU A 69 9.27 -5.40 0.00
N THR A 70 8.96 -4.60 -1.03
CA THR A 70 9.91 -3.64 -1.63
C THR A 70 9.44 -2.23 -1.32
N LEU A 71 10.31 -1.42 -0.72
CA LEU A 71 10.02 -0.01 -0.45
C LEU A 71 10.30 0.83 -1.70
N LEU A 72 9.30 1.61 -2.13
CA LEU A 72 9.39 2.45 -3.32
C LEU A 72 9.59 3.92 -2.97
N VAL A 73 8.84 4.42 -1.98
CA VAL A 73 8.79 5.85 -1.63
C VAL A 73 8.69 6.03 -0.12
N ILE A 74 9.32 7.09 0.39
CA ILE A 74 9.07 7.64 1.73
C ILE A 74 8.51 9.04 1.55
N ARG A 75 7.42 9.35 2.27
CA ARG A 75 6.88 10.70 2.43
C ARG A 75 7.14 11.13 3.88
N ASP A 76 7.98 12.15 4.06
CA ASP A 76 8.35 12.65 5.37
C ASP A 76 7.26 13.53 6.02
N ASP A 77 7.54 14.01 7.23
CA ASP A 77 6.66 14.87 8.02
C ASP A 77 6.41 16.26 7.39
N LYS A 78 7.20 16.63 6.38
CA LYS A 78 7.06 17.87 5.61
C LYS A 78 6.39 17.63 4.26
N ASP A 79 5.76 16.47 4.08
CA ASP A 79 5.12 16.05 2.84
C ASP A 79 6.09 15.95 1.64
N LYS A 80 7.38 15.79 1.90
CA LYS A 80 8.39 15.65 0.85
C LYS A 80 8.53 14.18 0.46
N LEU A 81 8.43 13.91 -0.84
CA LEU A 81 8.63 12.59 -1.41
C LEU A 81 10.11 12.30 -1.67
N GLU A 82 10.57 11.14 -1.20
CA GLU A 82 11.86 10.53 -1.51
C GLU A 82 11.59 9.22 -2.25
N ILE A 83 11.92 9.18 -3.54
CA ILE A 83 11.71 8.01 -4.42
C ILE A 83 12.99 7.18 -4.44
N ASN A 84 12.86 5.85 -4.40
CA ASN A 84 13.96 4.89 -4.34
C ASN A 84 14.98 5.24 -3.23
N PRO A 85 14.51 5.30 -1.97
CA PRO A 85 15.35 5.72 -0.85
C PRO A 85 16.56 4.80 -0.67
N LEU A 86 17.68 5.38 -0.24
CA LEU A 86 18.92 4.64 -0.02
C LEU A 86 18.80 3.69 1.18
N PRO A 87 19.50 2.53 1.21
CA PRO A 87 19.39 1.56 2.30
C PRO A 87 19.70 2.09 3.70
N ASN A 88 20.54 3.14 3.81
CA ASN A 88 20.89 3.81 5.06
C ASN A 88 19.82 4.80 5.55
N ARG A 89 18.76 5.03 4.77
CA ARG A 89 17.67 5.92 5.14
C ARG A 89 16.93 5.33 6.35
N ARG A 90 16.89 6.12 7.42
CA ARG A 90 16.27 5.77 8.70
C ARG A 90 14.78 6.10 8.66
N LEU A 91 13.91 5.12 8.91
CA LEU A 91 12.46 5.35 8.98
C LEU A 91 12.11 6.00 10.31
N LYS A 92 11.09 6.86 10.29
CA LYS A 92 10.53 7.51 11.46
C LYS A 92 9.07 7.14 11.60
N LYS A 93 8.61 6.93 12.82
CA LYS A 93 7.18 6.84 13.11
C LYS A 93 6.44 8.05 12.53
N GLU A 94 5.17 7.88 12.22
CA GLU A 94 4.26 8.93 11.69
C GLU A 94 4.60 9.46 10.28
N THR A 95 5.72 9.04 9.68
CA THR A 95 5.95 9.20 8.25
C THR A 95 5.21 8.13 7.45
N VAL A 96 5.05 8.35 6.15
CA VAL A 96 4.33 7.43 5.25
C VAL A 96 5.32 6.73 4.33
N ILE A 97 5.07 5.46 4.05
CA ILE A 97 5.83 4.65 3.11
C ILE A 97 4.92 4.08 2.04
N VAL A 98 5.47 3.94 0.83
CA VAL A 98 4.82 3.22 -0.27
C VAL A 98 5.59 1.94 -0.53
N VAL A 99 4.92 0.81 -0.39
CA VAL A 99 5.51 -0.53 -0.52
C VAL A 99 4.81 -1.35 -1.59
N LEU A 100 5.57 -2.22 -2.26
CA LEU A 100 5.08 -3.24 -3.19
C LEU A 100 5.26 -4.62 -2.55
N GLY A 101 4.25 -5.47 -2.63
CA GLY A 101 4.33 -6.84 -2.13
C GLY A 101 3.11 -7.70 -2.47
N SER A 102 3.12 -8.94 -1.99
CA SER A 102 1.93 -9.78 -2.06
C SER A 102 0.86 -9.29 -1.09
N ASN A 103 -0.41 -9.51 -1.42
CA ASN A 103 -1.52 -9.13 -0.56
C ASN A 103 -1.43 -9.80 0.82
N ASP A 104 -0.93 -11.03 0.89
CA ASP A 104 -0.74 -11.78 2.13
C ASP A 104 0.38 -11.19 3.00
N ASP A 105 1.51 -10.84 2.39
CA ASP A 105 2.65 -10.21 3.08
C ASP A 105 2.28 -8.84 3.65
N ILE A 106 1.55 -8.04 2.87
CA ILE A 106 1.05 -6.72 3.29
C ILE A 106 0.08 -6.88 4.46
N ASN A 107 -0.90 -7.78 4.35
CA ASN A 107 -1.85 -8.04 5.43
C ASN A 107 -1.16 -8.53 6.71
N ARG A 108 -0.13 -9.38 6.58
CA ARG A 108 0.66 -9.86 7.72
C ARG A 108 1.35 -8.70 8.45
N LEU A 109 1.89 -7.72 7.73
CA LEU A 109 2.51 -6.54 8.32
C LEU A 109 1.48 -5.68 9.07
N ILE A 110 0.32 -5.44 8.45
CA ILE A 110 -0.75 -4.62 9.03
C ILE A 110 -1.31 -5.25 10.32
N ASN A 111 -1.51 -6.57 10.33
CA ASN A 111 -2.09 -7.28 11.47
C ASN A 111 -1.12 -7.45 12.65
N LYS A 112 0.19 -7.26 12.45
CA LYS A 112 1.21 -7.36 13.51
C LYS A 112 1.39 -6.07 14.32
N THR A 113 0.82 -4.94 13.89
CA THR A 113 1.17 -3.60 14.40
C THR A 113 -0.03 -2.81 14.90
#